data_AF-A0AAW5ELK3-F1
#
_entry.id   AF-A0AAW5ELK3-F1
#
_cell.length_a   1.000
_cell.length_b   1.000
_cell.length_c   1.000
_cell.angle_alpha   90.00
_cell.angle_beta   90.00
_cell.angle_gamma   90.00
#
_symmetry.space_group_name_H-M   'P 1'
#
loop_
_entity.id
_entity.type
_entity.pdbx_description
1 polymer ?
#
loop_
_entity_poly.entity_id
_entity_poly.type
_entity_poly.pdbx_seq_one_letter_code
_entity_poly.pdbx_strand_id
1 'polypeptide(L)' 'CEILYNAIDLEKIEQKALEDISLKDKFILSVGRLDEGKNHALLIRAYARLKTDLKLVILGEGVLKDELLALIKDLNLE' A
#
# COMPACT_ATOMS: atom_id res chain seq x y z
N CYS A 1 4.17 -13.54 -32.31
CA CYS A 1 4.34 -12.41 -31.37
C CYS A 1 4.73 -13.04 -30.04
N GLU A 2 5.98 -12.87 -29.62
CA GLU A 2 6.45 -13.42 -28.34
C GLU A 2 6.33 -12.33 -27.26
N ILE A 3 5.86 -12.73 -26.07
CA ILE A 3 5.65 -11.83 -24.93
C ILE A 3 6.84 -11.99 -23.99
N LEU A 4 7.56 -10.90 -23.76
CA LEU A 4 8.63 -10.83 -22.76
C LEU A 4 8.13 -10.09 -21.52
N TYR A 5 8.14 -10.76 -20.38
CA TYR A 5 7.75 -10.17 -19.10
C TYR A 5 8.89 -9.37 -18.46
N ASN A 6 8.54 -8.50 -17.52
CA ASN A 6 9.54 -7.81 -16.70
C ASN A 6 10.35 -8.81 -15.88
N ALA A 7 11.66 -8.63 -15.85
CA ALA A 7 12.56 -9.41 -15.02
C ALA A 7 12.47 -8.97 -13.56
N ILE A 8 12.58 -9.93 -12.64
CA ILE A 8 12.63 -9.71 -11.19
C ILE A 8 13.81 -10.52 -10.65
N ASP A 9 14.62 -9.90 -9.78
CA ASP A 9 15.75 -10.54 -9.10
C ASP A 9 15.25 -11.24 -7.83
N LEU A 10 15.04 -12.55 -7.93
CA LEU A 10 14.48 -13.36 -6.84
C LEU A 10 15.47 -13.53 -5.68
N GLU A 11 16.76 -13.75 -5.97
CA GLU A 11 17.78 -13.96 -4.94
C GLU A 11 17.90 -12.74 -4.03
N LYS A 12 17.89 -11.54 -4.60
CA LYS A 12 17.92 -10.29 -3.85
C LYS A 12 16.67 -10.10 -2.99
N ILE A 13 15.49 -10.52 -3.47
CA ILE A 13 14.24 -10.43 -2.70
C ILE A 13 14.30 -11.36 -1.50
N GLU A 14 14.74 -12.60 -1.67
CA GLU A 14 14.85 -13.58 -0.60
C GLU A 14 15.83 -13.12 0.49
N GLN A 15 16.99 -12.59 0.10
CA GLN A 15 17.97 -12.04 1.05
C GLN A 15 17.39 -10.90 1.90
N LYS A 16 16.67 -9.97 1.26
CA LYS A 16 16.06 -8.82 1.94
C LYS A 16 14.85 -9.21 2.79
N ALA A 17 14.13 -10.27 2.44
CA ALA A 17 12.98 -10.74 3.19
C ALA A 17 13.35 -11.27 4.59
N LEU A 18 14.63 -11.60 4.81
CA LEU A 18 15.17 -12.03 6.11
C LEU A 18 15.48 -10.85 7.04
N GLU A 19 15.50 -9.62 6.54
CA GLU A 19 15.74 -8.43 7.36
C GLU A 19 14.55 -8.15 8.28
N ASP A 20 14.85 -7.75 9.52
CA ASP A 20 13.80 -7.46 10.50
C ASP A 20 13.13 -6.11 10.20
N ILE A 21 11.79 -6.11 10.18
CA ILE A 21 11.00 -4.88 10.05
C ILE A 21 10.28 -4.55 11.36
N SER A 22 10.10 -3.26 11.62
CA SER A 22 9.39 -2.74 12.80
C SER A 22 7.88 -3.05 12.78
N LEU A 23 7.30 -3.31 11.62
CA LEU A 23 5.89 -3.62 11.46
C LEU A 23 5.63 -5.11 11.79
N LYS A 24 5.24 -5.37 13.04
CA LYS A 24 4.98 -6.74 13.55
C LYS A 24 3.52 -7.16 13.50
N ASP A 25 2.59 -6.20 13.50
CA ASP A 25 1.15 -6.49 13.44
C ASP A 25 0.77 -7.08 12.09
N LYS A 26 -0.42 -7.70 11.98
CA LYS A 26 -0.95 -8.10 10.67
C LYS A 26 -1.48 -6.87 9.94
N PHE A 27 -1.10 -6.72 8.67
CA PHE A 27 -1.47 -5.56 7.86
C PHE A 27 -1.80 -5.93 6.42
N ILE A 28 -2.56 -5.04 5.78
CA ILE A 28 -2.76 -4.97 4.34
C ILE A 28 -1.78 -3.92 3.81
N LEU A 29 -0.93 -4.29 2.84
CA LEU A 29 0.05 -3.38 2.24
C LEU A 29 -0.37 -2.98 0.83
N SER A 30 -0.34 -1.68 0.54
CA SER A 30 -0.45 -1.14 -0.81
C SER A 30 0.78 -0.29 -1.11
N VAL A 31 1.49 -0.62 -2.19
CA VAL A 31 2.70 0.11 -2.62
C VAL A 31 2.45 0.74 -3.99
N GLY A 32 2.63 2.05 -4.10
CA GLY A 32 2.40 2.77 -5.35
C GLY A 32 2.59 4.28 -5.21
N ARG A 33 2.71 5.00 -6.33
CA ARG A 33 2.67 6.46 -6.33
C ARG A 33 1.30 6.93 -5.85
N LEU A 34 1.27 7.99 -5.04
CA LEU A 34 0.03 8.61 -4.57
C LEU A 34 -0.54 9.54 -5.65
N ASP A 35 -0.94 8.94 -6.77
CA ASP A 35 -1.58 9.59 -7.90
C ASP A 35 -2.90 8.88 -8.28
N GLU A 36 -3.66 9.51 -9.18
CA GLU A 36 -4.97 9.01 -9.61
C GLU A 36 -4.88 7.61 -10.22
N GLY A 37 -3.75 7.27 -10.85
CA GLY A 37 -3.52 5.98 -11.51
C GLY A 37 -3.47 4.80 -10.54
N LYS A 38 -3.15 5.02 -9.27
CA LYS A 38 -3.18 3.99 -8.22
C LYS A 38 -4.46 3.99 -7.38
N ASN A 39 -5.28 5.05 -7.48
CA ASN A 39 -6.59 5.19 -6.87
C ASN A 39 -6.67 4.71 -5.40
N HIS A 40 -5.70 5.13 -4.58
CA HIS A 40 -5.64 4.80 -3.15
C HIS A 40 -6.89 5.26 -2.38
N ALA A 41 -7.60 6.28 -2.88
CA ALA A 41 -8.87 6.75 -2.30
C ALA A 41 -9.94 5.64 -2.28
N LEU A 42 -10.04 4.82 -3.34
CA LEU A 42 -10.96 3.70 -3.38
C LEU A 42 -10.61 2.66 -2.30
N LEU A 43 -9.32 2.36 -2.15
CA LEU A 43 -8.83 1.42 -1.14
C LEU A 43 -9.16 1.88 0.28
N ILE A 44 -8.93 3.16 0.59
CA ILE A 44 -9.25 3.75 1.90
C ILE A 44 -10.76 3.66 2.18
N ARG A 45 -11.60 4.01 1.20
CA ARG A 45 -13.08 3.92 1.34
C ARG A 45 -13.56 2.48 1.51
N ALA A 46 -12.95 1.53 0.82
CA ALA A 46 -13.27 0.11 0.97
C ALA A 46 -12.86 -0.41 2.35
N TYR A 47 -11.67 -0.03 2.81
CA TYR A 47 -11.17 -0.37 4.14
C TYR A 47 -12.06 0.20 5.24
N ALA A 48 -12.56 1.44 5.10
CA ALA A 48 -13.51 2.04 6.04
C ALA A 48 -14.79 1.22 6.25
N ARG A 49 -15.18 0.41 5.25
CA ARG A 49 -16.36 -0.45 5.30
C ARG A 49 -16.04 -1.87 5.78
N LEU A 50 -14.76 -2.22 5.84
CA LEU A 50 -14.31 -3.54 6.23
C LEU A 50 -14.26 -3.64 7.76
N LYS A 51 -14.86 -4.68 8.34
CA LYS A 51 -14.70 -5.01 9.75
C LYS A 51 -13.49 -5.92 9.91
N THR A 52 -12.33 -5.33 10.19
CA THR A 52 -11.08 -6.08 10.39
C THR A 52 -10.22 -5.44 11.47
N ASP A 53 -9.39 -6.25 12.10
CA ASP A 53 -8.31 -5.88 13.01
C ASP A 53 -6.98 -5.61 12.28
N LEU A 54 -6.92 -5.87 10.97
CA LEU A 54 -5.73 -5.66 10.14
C LEU A 54 -5.50 -4.18 9.89
N LYS A 55 -4.25 -3.71 10.06
CA LYS A 55 -3.89 -2.32 9.72
C LYS A 55 -3.76 -2.14 8.21
N LEU A 56 -4.25 -1.02 7.66
CA LEU A 56 -3.95 -0.65 6.27
C LEU A 56 -2.68 0.22 6.21
N VAL A 57 -1.67 -0.25 5.48
CA VAL A 57 -0.41 0.47 5.25
C VAL A 57 -0.31 0.84 3.77
N ILE A 58 -0.18 2.13 3.48
CA ILE A 58 0.03 2.66 2.13
C ILE A 58 1.44 3.23 2.06
N LEU A 59 2.31 2.63 1.24
CA LEU A 59 3.67 3.09 0.99
C LEU A 59 3.75 3.76 -0.37
N GLY A 60 4.07 5.05 -0.35
CA GLY A 60 4.12 5.85 -1.56
C GLY A 60 4.32 7.32 -1.29
N GLU A 61 4.69 8.04 -2.36
CA GLU A 61 4.68 9.49 -2.40
C GLU A 61 3.98 9.95 -3.69
N GLY A 62 3.43 11.15 -3.68
CA GLY A 62 2.72 11.71 -4.83
C GLY A 62 1.87 12.92 -4.49
N VAL A 63 1.25 13.49 -5.52
CA VAL A 63 0.49 14.75 -5.45
C VAL A 63 -0.78 14.62 -4.61
N LEU A 64 -1.38 13.43 -4.50
CA LEU A 64 -2.61 13.22 -3.75
C LEU A 64 -2.39 12.94 -2.27
N LYS A 65 -1.15 13.04 -1.76
CA LYS A 65 -0.83 12.69 -0.36
C LYS A 65 -1.72 13.42 0.63
N ASP A 66 -1.85 14.74 0.50
CA ASP A 66 -2.62 15.57 1.43
C ASP A 66 -4.13 15.27 1.36
N GLU A 67 -4.65 15.02 0.16
CA GLU A 67 -6.05 14.62 -0.05
C GLU A 67 -6.36 13.26 0.58
N LEU A 68 -5.46 12.29 0.42
CA LEU A 68 -5.62 10.96 1.03
C LEU A 68 -5.55 11.04 2.56
N LEU A 69 -4.70 11.88 3.13
CA LEU A 69 -4.64 12.13 4.57
C LEU A 69 -5.92 12.80 5.08
N ALA A 70 -6.47 13.77 4.34
CA ALA A 70 -7.77 14.37 4.67
C ALA A 70 -8.89 13.32 4.66
N LEU A 71 -8.92 12.45 3.64
CA LEU A 71 -9.90 11.37 3.53
C LEU A 71 -9.82 10.38 4.70
N ILE A 72 -8.60 10.05 5.17
CA ILE A 72 -8.41 9.17 6.33
C ILE A 72 -9.01 9.80 7.59
N LYS A 73 -8.81 11.10 7.79
CA LYS A 73 -9.38 11.85 8.92
C LYS A 73 -10.90 11.93 8.85
N ASP A 74 -11.45 12.25 7.67
CA ASP A 74 -12.91 12.32 7.46
C ASP A 74 -13.60 10.98 7.74
N LEU A 75 -12.90 9.86 7.53
CA LEU A 75 -13.39 8.52 7.79
C LEU A 75 -13.05 8.00 9.19
N ASN A 76 -12.38 8.81 10.04
CA ASN A 76 -11.89 8.45 11.37
C ASN A 76 -11.05 7.15 11.37
N LEU A 77 -10.10 7.05 10.43
CA LEU A 77 -9.21 5.90 10.25
C LEU A 77 -7.78 6.14 10.75
N GLU A 78 -7.55 7.21 11.53
CA GLU A 78 -6.23 7.52 12.14
C GLU A 78 -5.91 6.70 13.39
#